data_AF-A0A1Z9YTK2-F1
#
_entry.id   AF-A0A1Z9YTK2-F1
#
_cell.length_a   1.000
_cell.length_b   1.000
_cell.length_c   1.000
_cell.angle_alpha   90.00
_cell.angle_beta   90.00
_cell.angle_gamma   90.00
#
_symmetry.space_group_name_H-M   'P 1'
#
loop_
_entity.id
_entity.type
_entity.pdbx_description
1 polymer ?
#
loop_
_entity_poly.entity_id
_entity_poly.type
_entity_poly.pdbx_seq_one_letter_code
_entity_poly.pdbx_strand_id
1 'polypeptide(L)'
;MNEYEIILELDGISRYVSLVIGFLMGLLFSVFLFFKMKKNPRLIRFETSQGLQWLYRIGSVYYTREDYKRILKEEKPPEKFK
;
A
#
# COMPACT_ATOMS: atom_id res chain seq x y z
N MET A 1 17.47 3.05 -45.98
CA MET A 1 17.04 3.28 -44.60
C MET A 1 18.15 4.07 -43.95
N ASN A 2 17.91 5.35 -43.65
CA ASN A 2 18.97 6.29 -43.32
C ASN A 2 19.34 6.18 -41.83
N GLU A 3 20.60 6.41 -41.48
CA GLU A 3 21.13 6.35 -40.11
C GLU A 3 20.32 7.21 -39.11
N TYR A 4 19.70 8.29 -39.59
CA TYR A 4 18.83 9.18 -38.81
C TYR A 4 17.50 8.55 -38.39
N GLU A 5 16.91 7.67 -39.20
CA GLU A 5 15.66 6.96 -38.86
C GLU A 5 15.90 5.97 -37.71
N ILE A 6 17.05 5.29 -37.73
CA ILE A 6 17.45 4.32 -36.72
C ILE A 6 17.68 5.01 -35.36
N ILE A 7 18.30 6.19 -35.34
CA ILE A 7 18.56 6.95 -34.11
C ILE A 7 17.24 7.49 -33.50
N LEU A 8 16.30 7.94 -34.33
CA LEU A 8 14.98 8.40 -33.88
C LEU A 8 14.12 7.25 -33.30
N GLU A 9 14.19 6.05 -33.90
CA GLU A 9 13.53 4.87 -33.35
C GLU A 9 14.15 4.44 -32.02
N LEU A 10 15.48 4.46 -31.89
CA LEU A 10 16.19 4.15 -30.64
C LEU A 10 15.90 5.15 -29.52
N ASP A 11 15.79 6.45 -29.80
CA ASP A 11 15.41 7.46 -28.79
C ASP A 11 13.93 7.34 -28.38
N GLY A 12 13.05 6.96 -29.31
CA GLY A 12 11.66 6.64 -29.01
C GLY A 12 11.52 5.43 -28.07
N ILE A 13 12.29 4.38 -28.34
CA ILE A 13 12.32 3.16 -27.52
C ILE A 13 12.89 3.45 -26.13
N SER A 14 13.98 4.21 -26.02
CA SER A 14 14.61 4.53 -24.74
C SER A 14 13.69 5.33 -23.81
N ARG A 15 12.93 6.29 -24.37
CA ARG A 15 11.91 7.05 -23.66
C ARG A 15 10.76 6.18 -23.21
N TYR A 16 10.26 5.31 -24.08
CA TYR A 16 9.17 4.40 -23.75
C TYR A 16 9.55 3.42 -22.62
N VAL A 17 10.74 2.82 -22.70
CA VAL A 17 11.28 1.93 -21.67
C VAL A 17 11.42 2.66 -20.33
N SER A 18 11.95 3.90 -20.35
CA SER A 18 12.07 4.72 -19.15
C SER A 18 10.71 5.05 -18.52
N LEU A 19 9.68 5.26 -19.34
CA LEU A 19 8.31 5.55 -18.90
C LEU A 19 7.66 4.32 -18.26
N VAL A 20 7.83 3.14 -18.87
CA VAL A 20 7.34 1.86 -18.33
C VAL A 20 8.03 1.51 -17.02
N ILE A 21 9.35 1.68 -16.92
CA ILE A 21 10.12 1.44 -15.69
C ILE A 21 9.67 2.41 -14.59
N GLY A 22 9.53 3.69 -14.91
CA GLY A 22 9.05 4.71 -13.96
C GLY A 22 7.66 4.38 -13.42
N PHE A 23 6.75 3.94 -14.29
CA PHE A 23 5.42 3.51 -13.89
C PHE A 23 5.45 2.29 -12.96
N LEU A 24 6.21 1.25 -13.32
CA LEU A 24 6.36 0.03 -12.50
C LEU A 24 6.95 0.34 -11.12
N MET A 25 8.00 1.15 -11.07
CA MET A 25 8.63 1.54 -9.81
C MET A 25 7.69 2.39 -8.94
N GLY A 26 6.94 3.31 -9.53
CA GLY A 26 5.93 4.09 -8.82
C GLY A 26 4.80 3.22 -8.26
N LEU A 27 4.35 2.23 -9.03
CA LEU A 27 3.32 1.29 -8.60
C LEU A 27 3.80 0.42 -7.43
N LEU A 28 5.01 -0.16 -7.54
CA LEU A 28 5.63 -0.95 -6.47
C LEU A 28 5.81 -0.12 -5.19
N PHE A 29 6.25 1.13 -5.32
CA PHE A 29 6.43 2.02 -4.18
C PHE A 29 5.09 2.37 -3.49
N SER A 30 4.04 2.63 -4.28
CA SER A 30 2.69 2.88 -3.77
C SER A 30 2.16 1.67 -2.97
N VAL A 31 2.29 0.47 -3.52
CA VAL A 31 1.89 -0.78 -2.85
C VAL A 31 2.70 -1.00 -1.57
N PHE A 32 4.01 -0.76 -1.60
CA PHE A 32 4.86 -0.85 -0.40
C PHE A 32 4.39 0.11 0.70
N LEU A 33 4.10 1.36 0.38
CA LEU A 33 3.58 2.34 1.33
C LEU A 33 2.22 1.92 1.92
N PHE A 34 1.33 1.38 1.08
CA PHE A 34 0.04 0.86 1.53
C PHE A 34 0.21 -0.27 2.56
N PHE A 35 1.07 -1.26 2.28
CA PHE A 35 1.36 -2.32 3.25
C PHE A 35 2.02 -1.80 4.53
N LYS A 36 2.91 -0.81 4.43
CA LYS A 36 3.55 -0.19 5.59
C LYS A 36 2.54 0.57 6.47
N MET A 37 1.58 1.27 5.87
CA MET A 37 0.49 1.93 6.61
C MET A 37 -0.45 0.91 7.28
N LYS A 38 -0.73 -0.22 6.62
CA LYS A 38 -1.57 -1.28 7.18
C LYS A 38 -0.94 -1.95 8.41
N LYS A 39 0.39 -2.13 8.40
CA LYS A 39 1.13 -2.83 9.48
C LYS A 39 1.36 -2.00 10.75
N ASN A 40 1.26 -0.67 10.69
CA ASN A 40 1.52 0.21 11.83
C ASN A 40 0.25 0.94 12.30
N PRO A 41 -0.70 0.24 12.95
CA PRO A 41 -1.88 0.86 13.53
C PRO A 41 -1.47 1.89 14.59
N ARG A 42 -1.98 3.12 14.48
CA ARG A 42 -1.79 4.14 15.51
C ARG A 42 -2.93 4.07 16.52
N LEU A 43 -2.59 3.98 17.80
CA LEU A 43 -3.57 4.10 18.88
C LEU A 43 -3.88 5.58 19.12
N ILE A 44 -5.15 5.93 19.03
CA ILE A 44 -5.66 7.28 19.29
C ILE A 44 -6.58 7.22 20.50
N ARG A 45 -6.35 8.15 21.43
CA ARG A 45 -7.14 8.33 22.64
C ARG A 45 -8.24 9.34 22.33
N PHE A 46 -9.50 8.99 22.60
CA PHE A 46 -10.62 9.90 22.44
C PHE A 46 -11.49 9.92 23.70
N GLU A 47 -12.00 11.10 24.02
CA GLU A 47 -12.83 11.34 25.19
C GLU A 47 -14.29 11.36 24.79
N THR A 48 -15.10 10.55 25.47
CA THR A 48 -16.55 10.46 25.27
C THR A 48 -17.28 10.87 26.54
N SER A 49 -18.57 11.14 26.43
CA SER A 49 -19.46 11.30 27.58
C SER A 49 -19.51 10.06 28.51
N GLN A 50 -19.03 8.90 28.04
CA GLN A 50 -18.93 7.65 28.80
C GLN A 50 -17.50 7.41 29.36
N GLY A 51 -16.61 8.38 29.20
CA GLY A 51 -15.22 8.32 29.61
C GLY A 51 -14.24 8.11 28.45
N LEU A 52 -13.07 7.57 28.80
CA LEU A 52 -11.89 7.62 27.93
C LEU A 52 -11.69 6.30 27.18
N GLN A 53 -11.78 6.37 25.85
CA GLN A 53 -11.77 5.19 24.98
C GLN A 53 -10.58 5.24 24.00
N TRP A 54 -10.15 4.05 23.56
CA TRP A 54 -8.99 3.86 22.68
C TRP A 54 -9.45 3.31 21.33
N LEU A 55 -9.07 3.99 20.24
CA LEU A 55 -9.35 3.58 18.86
C LEU A 55 -8.05 3.22 18.14
N TYR A 56 -8.11 2.20 17.29
CA TYR A 56 -7.03 1.84 16.38
C TYR A 56 -7.25 2.55 15.05
N ARG A 57 -6.28 3.34 14.59
CA ARG A 57 -6.32 3.97 13.27
C ARG A 57 -5.38 3.24 12.32
N ILE A 58 -5.92 2.78 11.20
CA ILE A 58 -5.16 2.16 10.11
C ILE A 58 -5.45 2.97 8.84
N GLY A 59 -4.47 3.71 8.35
CA GLY A 59 -4.68 4.66 7.26
C GLY A 59 -5.68 5.77 7.61
N SER A 60 -6.75 5.90 6.81
CA SER A 60 -7.85 6.86 7.01
C SER A 60 -9.00 6.32 7.86
N VAL A 61 -9.00 5.02 8.18
CA VAL A 61 -10.13 4.36 8.84
C VAL A 61 -9.83 4.17 10.33
N TYR A 62 -10.85 4.36 11.15
CA TYR A 62 -10.83 4.16 12.59
C TYR A 62 -11.58 2.87 12.93
N TYR A 63 -10.96 2.03 13.74
CA TYR A 63 -11.49 0.76 14.18
C TYR A 63 -11.58 0.73 15.70
N THR A 64 -12.67 0.17 16.22
CA THR A 64 -12.73 -0.20 17.62
C THR A 64 -11.79 -1.38 17.89
N ARG A 65 -11.50 -1.65 19.16
CA ARG A 65 -10.67 -2.80 19.56
C ARG A 65 -11.28 -4.13 19.11
N GLU A 66 -12.60 -4.22 19.05
CA GLU A 66 -13.33 -5.43 18.66
C GLU A 66 -13.26 -5.66 17.16
N ASP A 67 -13.46 -4.60 16.37
CA ASP A 67 -13.33 -4.65 14.90
C ASP A 67 -11.90 -5.00 14.50
N TYR A 68 -10.91 -4.38 15.16
CA TYR A 68 -9.50 -4.68 14.89
C TYR A 68 -9.15 -6.14 15.21
N LYS A 69 -9.68 -6.70 16.30
CA LYS A 69 -9.51 -8.12 16.64
C LYS A 69 -10.19 -9.05 15.63
N ARG A 70 -11.33 -8.66 15.05
CA ARG A 70 -12.02 -9.46 14.02
C ARG A 70 -11.19 -9.51 12.74
N ILE A 71 -10.68 -8.37 12.29
CA ILE A 71 -9.79 -8.27 11.11
C ILE A 71 -8.51 -9.10 11.31
N LEU A 72 -7.89 -9.04 12.49
CA LEU A 72 -6.71 -9.86 12.82
C LEU A 72 -7.00 -11.36 12.83
N LYS A 73 -8.21 -11.78 13.18
CA LYS A 73 -8.62 -13.19 13.15
C LYS A 73 -8.87 -13.69 11.74
N GLU A 74 -9.39 -12.84 10.86
CA GLU A 74 -9.57 -13.13 9.43
C GLU A 74 -8.24 -13.18 8.67
N GLU A 75 -7.21 -12.44 9.10
CA GLU A 75 -5.87 -12.48 8.49
C GLU A 75 -5.01 -13.69 8.91
N LYS A 76 -5.46 -14.57 9.81
CA LYS A 76 -4.75 -15.83 10.03
C LYS A 76 -4.96 -16.73 8.80
N PRO A 77 -3.90 -17.10 8.05
CA PRO A 77 -4.05 -18.18 7.08
C PRO A 77 -4.54 -19.42 7.84
N PRO A 78 -5.43 -20.25 7.27
CA PRO A 78 -5.82 -21.49 7.90
C PRO A 78 -4.55 -22.25 8.23
N GLU A 79 -4.34 -22.53 9.52
CA GLU A 79 -3.30 -23.45 9.97
C GLU A 79 -3.40 -24.68 9.08
N LYS A 80 -2.31 -24.93 8.35
CA LYS A 80 -2.17 -26.07 7.44
C LYS A 80 -2.75 -27.29 8.14
N PHE A 81 -3.68 -27.95 7.45
CA PHE A 81 -4.08 -29.31 7.80
C PHE A 81 -2.81 -30.15 8.01
N LYS A 82 -2.84 -30.87 9.13
CA LYS A 82 -1.86 -31.84 9.67
C LYS A 82 -0.89 -32.46 8.68
#